data_AF-R7I4N5-F1
#
_entry.id   AF-R7I4N5-F1
#
_cell.length_a   1.000
_cell.length_b   1.000
_cell.length_c   1.000
_cell.angle_alpha   90.00
_cell.angle_beta   90.00
_cell.angle_gamma   90.00
#
_symmetry.space_group_name_H-M   'P 1'
#
loop_
_entity.id
_entity.type
_entity.pdbx_description
1 polymer ?
#
loop_
_entity_poly.entity_id
_entity_poly.type
_entity_poly.pdbx_seq_one_letter_code
_entity_poly.pdbx_strand_id
1 'polypeptide(L)'
;MVTLTNQSGDVTITSVYSLNREPYVIGFVLLFFVLICMVGGKNGIKAVLGLVVTFALVLFFLFPAIYRGMSPINAAIITVIFTTIITIGILTGYSKKTLAAILGTVVGVIISGVTAWAFGKIAGISGYNVSNIDTLISVANCTNIKVGDLLFAGILISSLGAVMDVGLSIASTIAELHSVKPELTWTQLFQSGMNVGKDMMGTMANTLILAFAGGSLSELLLDYAYDLPYVQLINSYTIGIEVMQGVAGSIGIILTVPLVSIFSSLLYAKVVVRRERLSEPENVIH
;
A
#
# COMPACT_ATOMS: atom_id res chain seq x y z
N MET A 1 16.00 -31.33 9.21
CA MET A 1 14.64 -31.83 8.91
C MET A 1 13.74 -31.37 10.03
N VAL A 2 12.51 -30.94 9.73
CA VAL A 2 11.50 -30.67 10.76
C VAL A 2 10.65 -31.94 10.90
N THR A 3 10.50 -32.45 12.12
CA THR A 3 9.74 -33.67 12.41
C THR A 3 8.54 -33.34 13.28
N LEU A 4 7.34 -33.73 12.86
CA LEU A 4 6.17 -33.72 13.74
C LEU A 4 6.18 -35.03 14.53
N THR A 5 6.19 -34.92 15.85
CA THR A 5 6.16 -36.09 16.73
C THR A 5 4.79 -36.14 17.38
N ASN A 6 3.94 -37.08 16.96
CA ASN A 6 2.66 -37.33 17.62
C ASN A 6 2.87 -38.52 18.56
N GLN A 7 2.84 -38.27 19.88
CA GLN A 7 2.94 -39.33 20.89
C GLN A 7 1.53 -39.80 21.27
N SER A 8 1.18 -41.01 20.83
CA SER A 8 -0.02 -41.73 21.28
C SER A 8 0.44 -43.07 21.88
N GLY A 9 0.66 -43.08 23.20
CA GLY A 9 1.22 -44.25 23.91
C GLY A 9 2.70 -44.53 23.56
N ASP A 10 3.07 -45.82 23.47
CA ASP A 10 4.44 -46.32 23.25
C ASP A 10 4.95 -46.25 21.79
N VAL A 11 4.15 -45.71 20.86
CA VAL A 11 4.53 -45.61 19.44
C VAL A 11 4.82 -44.16 19.09
N THR A 12 6.10 -43.85 18.87
CA THR A 12 6.52 -42.55 18.36
C THR A 12 6.48 -42.56 16.83
N ILE A 13 5.42 -41.99 16.25
CA ILE A 13 5.34 -41.81 14.79
C ILE A 13 6.08 -40.50 14.46
N THR A 14 7.31 -40.63 13.95
CA THR A 14 8.11 -39.50 13.46
C THR A 14 7.83 -39.30 11.98
N SER A 15 6.99 -38.34 11.61
CA SER A 15 6.82 -37.95 10.21
C SER A 15 7.80 -36.85 9.85
N VAL A 16 8.55 -37.04 8.75
CA VAL A 16 9.43 -36.00 8.20
C VAL A 16 8.54 -34.95 7.53
N TYR A 17 8.39 -33.79 8.17
CA TYR A 17 7.50 -32.73 7.71
C TYR A 17 8.06 -32.00 6.49
N SER A 18 9.34 -31.60 6.54
CA SER A 18 10.10 -31.12 5.37
C SER A 18 11.58 -30.82 5.70
N LEU A 19 12.35 -30.38 4.69
CA LEU A 19 13.69 -29.79 4.86
C LEU A 19 13.65 -28.57 5.79
N ASN A 20 14.66 -28.42 6.66
CA ASN A 20 14.80 -27.21 7.48
C ASN A 20 15.26 -26.06 6.59
N ARG A 21 14.33 -25.21 6.16
CA ARG A 21 14.58 -24.05 5.29
C ARG A 21 14.90 -22.77 6.07
N GLU A 22 14.68 -22.78 7.38
CA GLU A 22 14.83 -21.62 8.27
C GLU A 22 16.17 -20.86 8.09
N PRO A 23 17.36 -21.50 8.17
CA PRO A 23 18.62 -20.76 8.08
C PRO A 23 18.83 -20.09 6.72
N TYR A 24 18.34 -20.70 5.64
CA TYR A 24 18.46 -20.14 4.30
C TYR A 24 17.53 -18.96 4.09
N VAL A 25 16.28 -19.06 4.56
CA VAL A 25 15.30 -17.96 4.49
C VAL A 25 15.81 -16.75 5.29
N ILE A 26 16.27 -16.96 6.52
CA ILE A 26 16.84 -15.90 7.34
C ILE A 26 18.09 -15.30 6.66
N GLY A 27 18.95 -16.13 6.08
CA GLY A 27 20.13 -15.68 5.34
C GLY A 27 19.80 -14.72 4.19
N PHE A 28 18.79 -15.05 3.37
CA PHE A 28 18.35 -14.18 2.27
C PHE A 28 17.68 -12.89 2.75
N VAL A 29 16.89 -12.94 3.83
CA VAL A 29 16.28 -11.75 4.43
C VAL A 29 17.35 -10.80 4.99
N LEU A 30 18.37 -11.35 5.67
CA LEU A 30 19.50 -10.55 6.14
C LEU A 30 20.30 -9.95 5.00
N LEU A 31 20.57 -10.72 3.94
CA LEU A 31 21.23 -10.21 2.75
C LEU A 31 20.46 -9.03 2.15
N PHE A 32 19.14 -9.15 2.03
CA PHE A 32 18.27 -8.07 1.54
C PHE A 32 18.39 -6.80 2.39
N PHE A 33 18.33 -6.90 3.72
CA PHE A 33 18.51 -5.74 4.60
C PHE A 33 19.91 -5.14 4.53
N VAL A 34 20.95 -5.96 4.44
CA VAL A 34 22.34 -5.49 4.28
C VAL A 34 22.48 -4.70 2.98
N LEU A 35 21.94 -5.21 1.86
CA LEU A 35 22.00 -4.52 0.58
C LEU A 35 21.26 -3.17 0.59
N ILE A 36 20.07 -3.10 1.20
CA ILE A 36 19.35 -1.82 1.35
C ILE A 36 20.14 -0.83 2.20
N CYS A 37 20.70 -1.27 3.32
CA CYS A 37 21.50 -0.41 4.19
C CYS A 37 22.80 0.05 3.52
N MET A 38 23.43 -0.82 2.72
CA MET A 38 24.66 -0.51 2.01
C MET A 38 24.42 0.51 0.89
N VAL A 39 23.38 0.32 0.07
CA VAL A 39 23.07 1.20 -1.07
C VAL A 39 22.37 2.48 -0.61
N GLY A 40 21.39 2.37 0.28
CA GLY A 40 20.59 3.50 0.77
C GLY A 40 21.23 4.29 1.92
N GLY A 41 22.33 3.80 2.49
CA GLY A 41 23.00 4.42 3.65
C GLY A 41 22.03 4.66 4.81
N LYS A 42 22.02 5.88 5.35
CA LYS A 42 21.13 6.28 6.45
C LYS A 42 19.64 6.20 6.07
N ASN A 43 19.30 6.48 4.81
CA ASN A 43 17.93 6.39 4.32
C ASN A 43 17.50 4.93 4.13
N GLY A 44 18.45 4.06 3.74
CA GLY A 44 18.25 2.61 3.69
C GLY A 44 17.88 2.03 5.06
N ILE A 45 18.60 2.41 6.12
CA ILE A 45 18.26 1.98 7.50
C ILE A 45 16.84 2.41 7.89
N LYS A 46 16.44 3.65 7.57
CA LYS A 46 15.07 4.13 7.81
C LYS A 46 14.02 3.34 7.04
N ALA A 47 14.30 2.99 5.79
CA ALA A 47 13.42 2.17 4.96
C ALA A 47 13.24 0.76 5.55
N VAL A 48 14.33 0.12 5.99
CA VAL A 48 14.27 -1.19 6.68
C VAL A 48 13.46 -1.10 7.97
N LEU A 49 13.68 -0.08 8.79
CA LEU A 49 12.89 0.15 10.00
C LEU A 49 11.40 0.32 9.69
N GLY A 50 11.07 1.10 8.66
CA GLY A 50 9.69 1.25 8.19
C GLY A 50 9.06 -0.09 7.78
N LEU A 51 9.78 -0.90 7.00
CA LEU A 51 9.31 -2.22 6.57
C LEU A 51 9.09 -3.18 7.75
N VAL A 52 10.02 -3.21 8.71
CA VAL A 52 9.89 -4.04 9.93
C VAL A 52 8.68 -3.60 10.74
N VAL A 53 8.43 -2.30 10.87
CA VAL A 53 7.23 -1.78 11.56
C VAL A 53 5.96 -2.20 10.84
N THR A 54 5.89 -2.07 9.51
CA THR A 54 4.74 -2.52 8.73
C THR A 54 4.45 -4.00 8.99
N PHE A 55 5.48 -4.84 8.90
CA PHE A 55 5.34 -6.27 9.13
C PHE A 55 4.93 -6.60 10.57
N ALA A 56 5.50 -5.90 11.56
CA ALA A 56 5.13 -6.05 12.96
C ALA A 56 3.66 -5.66 13.21
N LEU A 57 3.17 -4.57 12.62
CA LEU A 57 1.76 -4.19 12.73
C LEU A 57 0.83 -5.22 12.08
N VAL A 58 1.22 -5.81 10.95
CA VAL A 58 0.44 -6.89 10.33
C VAL A 58 0.37 -8.12 11.25
N LEU A 59 1.51 -8.58 11.77
CA LEU A 59 1.57 -9.80 12.57
C LEU A 59 1.02 -9.64 14.00
N PHE A 60 1.31 -8.53 14.66
CA PHE A 60 0.98 -8.33 16.08
C PHE A 60 -0.29 -7.51 16.32
N PHE A 61 -0.80 -6.80 15.30
CA PHE A 61 -2.04 -6.05 15.41
C PHE A 61 -3.12 -6.55 14.44
N LEU A 62 -2.89 -6.55 13.12
CA LEU A 62 -3.92 -6.90 12.12
C LEU A 62 -4.46 -8.32 12.32
N PHE A 63 -3.59 -9.34 12.34
CA PHE A 63 -4.03 -10.73 12.49
C PHE A 63 -4.67 -11.00 13.85
N PRO A 64 -4.09 -10.59 15.00
CA PRO A 64 -4.74 -10.78 16.30
C PRO A 64 -6.06 -10.03 16.43
N ALA A 65 -6.20 -8.84 15.84
CA ALA A 65 -7.46 -8.09 15.86
C ALA A 65 -8.57 -8.81 15.08
N ILE A 66 -8.24 -9.32 13.88
CA ILE A 66 -9.17 -10.12 13.06
C ILE A 66 -9.57 -11.39 13.82
N TYR A 67 -8.60 -12.09 14.42
CA TYR A 67 -8.84 -13.32 15.16
C TYR A 67 -9.74 -13.11 16.40
N ARG A 68 -9.68 -11.92 17.01
CA ARG A 68 -10.59 -11.52 18.11
C ARG A 68 -11.98 -11.07 17.63
N GLY A 69 -12.28 -11.16 16.34
CA GLY A 69 -13.60 -10.86 15.76
C GLY A 69 -13.80 -9.43 15.29
N MET A 70 -12.75 -8.60 15.23
CA MET A 70 -12.82 -7.30 14.57
C MET A 70 -13.07 -7.49 13.06
N SER A 71 -13.90 -6.62 12.44
CA SER A 71 -14.06 -6.67 10.97
C SER A 71 -12.69 -6.44 10.31
N PRO A 72 -12.27 -7.32 9.37
CA PRO A 72 -11.01 -7.19 8.65
C PRO A 72 -10.81 -5.83 7.99
N ILE A 73 -11.87 -5.22 7.44
CA ILE A 73 -11.79 -3.90 6.81
C ILE A 73 -11.38 -2.85 7.83
N ASN A 74 -12.03 -2.83 9.00
CA ASN A 74 -11.71 -1.87 10.06
C ASN A 74 -10.29 -2.08 10.60
N ALA A 75 -9.89 -3.34 10.80
CA ALA A 75 -8.54 -3.67 11.26
C ALA A 75 -7.49 -3.23 10.22
N ALA A 76 -7.76 -3.41 8.92
CA ALA A 76 -6.89 -2.98 7.84
C ALA A 76 -6.78 -1.44 7.75
N ILE A 77 -7.90 -0.70 7.84
CA ILE A 77 -7.88 0.77 7.83
C ILE A 77 -7.02 1.31 8.99
N ILE A 78 -7.19 0.76 10.19
CA ILE A 78 -6.39 1.18 11.35
C ILE A 78 -4.91 0.85 11.13
N THR A 79 -4.61 -0.35 10.61
CA THR A 79 -3.25 -0.77 10.28
C THR A 79 -2.62 0.16 9.24
N VAL A 80 -3.35 0.52 8.19
CA VAL A 80 -2.93 1.47 7.14
C VAL A 80 -2.60 2.83 7.75
N ILE A 81 -3.47 3.37 8.61
CA ILE A 81 -3.27 4.68 9.23
C ILE A 81 -2.01 4.66 10.10
N PHE A 82 -1.88 3.70 11.02
CA PHE A 82 -0.71 3.60 11.89
C PHE A 82 0.58 3.37 11.11
N THR A 83 0.55 2.44 10.15
CA THR A 83 1.71 2.15 9.30
C THR A 83 2.13 3.41 8.57
N THR A 84 1.21 4.09 7.88
CA THR A 84 1.52 5.32 7.12
C THR A 84 2.09 6.43 8.00
N ILE A 85 1.52 6.66 9.18
CA ILE A 85 2.03 7.68 10.11
C ILE A 85 3.45 7.35 10.56
N ILE A 86 3.70 6.10 10.96
CA ILE A 86 4.99 5.72 11.52
C ILE A 86 6.06 5.63 10.42
N THR A 87 5.77 4.99 9.29
CA THR A 87 6.75 4.81 8.21
C THR A 87 7.15 6.13 7.57
N ILE A 88 6.18 6.97 7.20
CA ILE A 88 6.46 8.30 6.61
C ILE A 88 7.15 9.19 7.65
N GLY A 89 6.76 9.12 8.93
CA GLY A 89 7.41 9.82 10.02
C GLY A 89 8.89 9.43 10.19
N ILE A 90 9.22 8.14 10.13
CA ILE A 90 10.60 7.63 10.19
C ILE A 90 11.42 8.11 8.99
N LEU A 91 10.85 8.02 7.78
CA LEU A 91 11.52 8.37 6.53
C LEU A 91 11.85 9.87 6.49
N THR A 92 10.85 10.70 6.76
CA THR A 92 10.92 12.14 6.50
C THR A 92 11.10 13.05 7.71
N GLY A 93 10.90 12.53 8.93
CA GLY A 93 10.70 13.33 10.13
C GLY A 93 9.31 13.97 10.17
N TYR A 94 9.05 14.79 11.19
CA TYR A 94 7.79 15.52 11.32
C TYR A 94 7.85 16.85 10.58
N SER A 95 7.09 16.99 9.50
CA SER A 95 7.08 18.20 8.67
C SER A 95 5.76 18.36 7.90
N LYS A 96 5.56 19.52 7.25
CA LYS A 96 4.38 19.76 6.40
C LYS A 96 4.25 18.75 5.26
N LYS A 97 5.37 18.28 4.69
CA LYS A 97 5.36 17.22 3.65
C LYS A 97 4.87 15.89 4.20
N THR A 98 5.26 15.55 5.43
CA THR A 98 4.83 14.33 6.12
C THR A 98 3.32 14.32 6.27
N LEU A 99 2.73 15.43 6.70
CA LEU A 99 1.28 15.56 6.86
C LEU A 99 0.54 15.43 5.52
N ALA A 100 1.03 16.10 4.47
CA ALA A 100 0.43 16.02 3.13
C ALA A 100 0.46 14.59 2.58
N ALA A 101 1.60 13.91 2.72
CA ALA A 101 1.79 12.53 2.28
C ALA A 101 0.87 11.58 3.07
N ILE A 102 0.82 11.67 4.40
CA ILE A 102 -0.05 10.83 5.24
C ILE A 102 -1.52 10.98 4.83
N LEU A 103 -2.01 12.22 4.73
CA LEU A 103 -3.42 12.47 4.40
C LEU A 103 -3.77 11.94 3.01
N GLY A 104 -2.94 12.23 2.01
CA GLY A 104 -3.19 11.77 0.65
C GLY A 104 -3.11 10.25 0.52
N THR A 105 -2.13 9.60 1.17
CA THR A 105 -1.98 8.14 1.15
C THR A 105 -3.15 7.44 1.85
N VAL A 106 -3.56 7.90 3.04
CA VAL A 106 -4.69 7.29 3.76
C VAL A 106 -5.98 7.40 2.95
N VAL A 107 -6.28 8.59 2.40
CA VAL A 107 -7.47 8.77 1.57
C VAL A 107 -7.38 7.93 0.30
N GLY A 108 -6.21 7.88 -0.34
CA GLY A 108 -5.96 7.05 -1.52
C GLY A 108 -6.20 5.56 -1.31
N VAL A 109 -5.70 5.02 -0.21
CA VAL A 109 -5.89 3.60 0.14
C VAL A 109 -7.36 3.32 0.48
N ILE A 110 -8.03 4.21 1.21
CA ILE A 110 -9.47 4.08 1.48
C ILE A 110 -10.27 4.08 0.16
N ILE A 111 -9.92 4.95 -0.78
CA ILE A 111 -10.52 4.97 -2.13
C ILE A 111 -10.31 3.62 -2.83
N SER A 112 -9.10 3.04 -2.80
CA SER A 112 -8.89 1.68 -3.34
C SER A 112 -9.82 0.65 -2.72
N GLY A 113 -9.99 0.66 -1.39
CA GLY A 113 -10.90 -0.25 -0.71
C GLY A 113 -12.37 -0.04 -1.10
N VAL A 114 -12.82 1.22 -1.21
CA VAL A 114 -14.19 1.56 -1.63
C VAL A 114 -14.43 1.15 -3.08
N THR A 115 -13.48 1.39 -3.97
CA THR A 115 -13.55 0.97 -5.37
C THR A 115 -13.59 -0.55 -5.49
N ALA A 116 -12.78 -1.27 -4.72
CA ALA A 116 -12.82 -2.74 -4.67
C ALA A 116 -14.19 -3.22 -4.18
N TRP A 117 -14.72 -2.64 -3.11
CA TRP A 117 -16.05 -2.99 -2.59
C TRP A 117 -17.16 -2.72 -3.62
N ALA A 118 -17.12 -1.60 -4.32
CA ALA A 118 -18.07 -1.26 -5.37
C ALA A 118 -17.97 -2.25 -6.54
N PHE A 119 -16.76 -2.56 -6.99
CA PHE A 119 -16.51 -3.55 -8.03
C PHE A 119 -17.06 -4.92 -7.61
N GLY A 120 -16.73 -5.38 -6.41
CA GLY A 120 -17.18 -6.66 -5.89
C GLY A 120 -18.70 -6.76 -5.82
N LYS A 121 -19.38 -5.69 -5.37
CA LYS A 121 -20.84 -5.64 -5.32
C LYS A 121 -21.49 -5.73 -6.72
N ILE A 122 -20.89 -5.08 -7.73
CA ILE A 122 -21.42 -5.06 -9.11
C ILE A 122 -21.13 -6.39 -9.82
N ALA A 123 -19.94 -6.95 -9.63
CA ALA A 123 -19.49 -8.17 -10.28
C ALA A 123 -19.93 -9.47 -9.55
N GLY A 124 -20.60 -9.36 -8.40
CA GLY A 124 -20.97 -10.51 -7.57
C GLY A 124 -19.78 -11.18 -6.88
N ILE A 125 -18.66 -10.46 -6.74
CA ILE A 125 -17.43 -10.93 -6.10
C ILE A 125 -17.42 -10.48 -4.64
N SER A 126 -17.30 -11.45 -3.75
CA SER A 126 -17.13 -11.25 -2.30
C SER A 126 -15.97 -12.09 -1.76
N GLY A 127 -15.56 -11.85 -0.51
CA GLY A 127 -14.51 -12.64 0.15
C GLY A 127 -14.84 -14.14 0.31
N TYR A 128 -16.04 -14.58 -0.03
CA TYR A 128 -16.41 -16.00 -0.09
C TYR A 128 -15.98 -16.70 -1.39
N ASN A 129 -15.53 -15.95 -2.40
CA ASN A 129 -15.10 -16.51 -3.68
C ASN A 129 -13.57 -16.67 -3.77
N VAL A 130 -12.86 -16.44 -2.67
CA VAL A 130 -11.39 -16.54 -2.61
C VAL A 130 -11.00 -18.01 -2.56
N SER A 131 -9.82 -18.31 -3.11
CA SER A 131 -9.17 -19.62 -2.95
C SER A 131 -9.08 -20.00 -1.45
N ASN A 132 -9.21 -21.31 -1.17
CA ASN A 132 -9.15 -21.88 0.18
C ASN A 132 -10.34 -21.53 1.10
N ILE A 133 -11.48 -21.11 0.54
CA ILE A 133 -12.67 -20.72 1.32
C ILE A 133 -13.12 -21.78 2.33
N ASP A 134 -13.10 -23.07 1.98
CA ASP A 134 -13.53 -24.16 2.87
C ASP A 134 -12.71 -24.22 4.16
N THR A 135 -11.39 -23.98 4.03
CA THR A 135 -10.49 -23.91 5.19
C THR A 135 -10.73 -22.66 6.01
N LEU A 136 -10.96 -21.51 5.36
CA LEU A 136 -11.26 -20.25 6.05
C LEU A 136 -12.60 -20.30 6.78
N ILE A 137 -13.63 -20.90 6.18
CA ILE A 137 -14.94 -21.12 6.82
C ILE A 137 -14.79 -22.05 8.03
N SER A 138 -13.99 -23.11 7.91
CA SER A 138 -13.71 -24.01 9.04
C SER A 138 -13.08 -23.26 10.22
N VAL A 139 -12.11 -22.38 9.95
CA VAL A 139 -11.51 -21.52 10.98
C VAL A 139 -12.54 -20.52 11.51
N ALA A 140 -13.36 -19.91 10.65
CA ALA A 140 -14.42 -18.98 11.04
C ALA A 140 -15.59 -19.64 11.80
N ASN A 141 -15.73 -20.95 11.76
CA ASN A 141 -16.67 -21.67 12.63
C ASN A 141 -16.10 -21.83 14.04
N CYS A 142 -14.77 -21.83 14.18
CA CYS A 142 -14.08 -21.87 15.48
C CYS A 142 -13.70 -20.47 16.01
N THR A 143 -13.81 -19.43 15.19
CA THR A 143 -13.36 -18.06 15.47
C THR A 143 -14.34 -17.07 14.88
N ASN A 144 -14.64 -15.93 15.50
CA ASN A 144 -15.61 -14.95 14.97
C ASN A 144 -15.11 -14.13 13.75
N ILE A 145 -14.34 -14.75 12.84
CA ILE A 145 -13.73 -14.10 11.69
C ILE A 145 -14.77 -13.86 10.59
N LYS A 146 -14.83 -12.62 10.09
CA LYS A 146 -15.69 -12.24 8.97
C LYS A 146 -14.97 -12.48 7.64
N VAL A 147 -15.06 -13.69 7.13
CA VAL A 147 -14.32 -14.13 5.92
C VAL A 147 -14.65 -13.28 4.69
N GLY A 148 -15.91 -12.86 4.53
CA GLY A 148 -16.35 -12.02 3.41
C GLY A 148 -15.61 -10.68 3.26
N ASP A 149 -15.03 -10.17 4.35
CA ASP A 149 -14.32 -8.88 4.39
C ASP A 149 -12.81 -9.01 4.16
N LEU A 150 -12.24 -10.23 4.22
CA LEU A 150 -10.78 -10.46 4.15
C LEU A 150 -10.19 -10.04 2.81
N LEU A 151 -10.92 -10.27 1.72
CA LEU A 151 -10.50 -9.87 0.38
C LEU A 151 -10.27 -8.36 0.30
N PHE A 152 -11.22 -7.57 0.79
CA PHE A 152 -11.14 -6.11 0.78
C PHE A 152 -10.05 -5.58 1.72
N ALA A 153 -9.89 -6.21 2.89
CA ALA A 153 -8.79 -5.92 3.81
C ALA A 153 -7.42 -6.19 3.16
N GLY A 154 -7.29 -7.30 2.43
CA GLY A 154 -6.10 -7.63 1.65
C GLY A 154 -5.74 -6.55 0.62
N ILE A 155 -6.73 -6.03 -0.09
CA ILE A 155 -6.55 -4.95 -1.08
C ILE A 155 -6.06 -3.65 -0.42
N LEU A 156 -6.60 -3.29 0.74
CA LEU A 156 -6.14 -2.12 1.49
C LEU A 156 -4.66 -2.24 1.87
N ILE A 157 -4.24 -3.42 2.33
CA ILE A 157 -2.84 -3.67 2.73
C ILE A 157 -1.92 -3.78 1.51
N SER A 158 -2.34 -4.43 0.42
CA SER A 158 -1.51 -4.60 -0.77
C SER A 158 -1.31 -3.29 -1.54
N SER A 159 -2.35 -2.46 -1.64
CA SER A 159 -2.27 -1.14 -2.29
C SER A 159 -1.48 -0.11 -1.49
N LEU A 160 -1.38 -0.25 -0.16
CA LEU A 160 -0.71 0.69 0.74
C LEU A 160 0.72 1.03 0.28
N GLY A 161 1.52 0.02 -0.06
CA GLY A 161 2.92 0.23 -0.44
C GLY A 161 3.06 1.14 -1.66
N ALA A 162 2.29 0.86 -2.72
CA ALA A 162 2.32 1.64 -3.94
C ALA A 162 1.78 3.06 -3.75
N VAL A 163 0.67 3.20 -3.01
CA VAL A 163 0.05 4.50 -2.73
C VAL A 163 0.94 5.37 -1.81
N MET A 164 1.63 4.75 -0.85
CA MET A 164 2.57 5.43 0.04
C MET A 164 3.77 5.99 -0.74
N ASP A 165 4.34 5.22 -1.65
CA ASP A 165 5.52 5.63 -2.41
C ASP A 165 5.22 6.81 -3.36
N VAL A 166 4.07 6.77 -4.04
CA VAL A 166 3.59 7.88 -4.88
C VAL A 166 3.31 9.12 -4.04
N GLY A 167 2.60 8.97 -2.92
CA GLY A 167 2.27 10.11 -2.06
C GLY A 167 3.50 10.75 -1.43
N LEU A 168 4.46 9.95 -0.97
CA LEU A 168 5.70 10.46 -0.40
C LEU A 168 6.56 11.18 -1.45
N SER A 169 6.66 10.65 -2.66
CA SER A 169 7.45 11.24 -3.73
C SER A 169 6.90 12.59 -4.16
N ILE A 170 5.58 12.69 -4.43
CA ILE A 170 4.94 13.96 -4.81
C ILE A 170 5.10 15.01 -3.71
N ALA A 171 4.82 14.64 -2.45
CA ALA A 171 4.96 15.55 -1.32
C ALA A 171 6.41 16.02 -1.14
N SER A 172 7.38 15.16 -1.39
CA SER A 172 8.81 15.49 -1.33
C SER A 172 9.22 16.43 -2.46
N THR A 173 8.79 16.16 -3.70
CA THR A 173 9.03 17.05 -4.85
C THR A 173 8.48 18.45 -4.62
N ILE A 174 7.24 18.57 -4.14
CA ILE A 174 6.64 19.89 -3.87
C ILE A 174 7.39 20.62 -2.76
N ALA A 175 7.78 19.91 -1.69
CA ALA A 175 8.51 20.50 -0.58
C ALA A 175 9.91 20.97 -0.99
N GLU A 176 10.62 20.19 -1.80
CA GLU A 176 11.92 20.54 -2.36
C GLU A 176 11.79 21.73 -3.30
N LEU A 177 10.82 21.72 -4.21
CA LEU A 177 10.57 22.84 -5.13
C LEU A 177 10.26 24.13 -4.38
N HIS A 178 9.42 24.08 -3.34
CA HIS A 178 9.14 25.24 -2.49
C HIS A 178 10.38 25.70 -1.68
N SER A 179 11.28 24.79 -1.31
CA SER A 179 12.53 25.16 -0.62
C SER A 179 13.49 25.93 -1.52
N VAL A 180 13.49 25.63 -2.83
CA VAL A 180 14.33 26.31 -3.84
C VAL A 180 13.67 27.58 -4.36
N LYS A 181 12.34 27.58 -4.55
CA LYS A 181 11.55 28.72 -5.07
C LYS A 181 10.34 29.01 -4.16
N PRO A 182 10.54 29.70 -3.02
CA PRO A 182 9.46 30.00 -2.07
C PRO A 182 8.39 30.97 -2.60
N GLU A 183 8.66 31.66 -3.72
CA GLU A 183 7.76 32.61 -4.38
C GLU A 183 6.66 31.96 -5.22
N LEU A 184 6.71 30.64 -5.43
CA LEU A 184 5.74 29.93 -6.25
C LEU A 184 4.33 29.98 -5.66
N THR A 185 3.34 30.17 -6.53
CA THR A 185 1.94 30.13 -6.14
C THR A 185 1.47 28.70 -5.88
N TRP A 186 0.36 28.56 -5.15
CA TRP A 186 -0.31 27.28 -4.94
C TRP A 186 -0.57 26.52 -6.25
N THR A 187 -1.03 27.20 -7.30
CA THR A 187 -1.32 26.62 -8.61
C THR A 187 -0.06 26.08 -9.29
N GLN A 188 1.07 26.78 -9.17
CA GLN A 188 2.35 26.32 -9.73
C GLN A 188 2.87 25.08 -8.99
N LEU A 189 2.76 25.06 -7.66
CA LEU A 189 3.11 23.87 -6.86
C LEU A 189 2.21 22.68 -7.20
N PHE A 190 0.90 22.92 -7.35
CA PHE A 190 -0.06 21.87 -7.72
C PHE A 190 0.23 21.30 -9.09
N GLN A 191 0.49 22.16 -10.08
CA GLN A 191 0.83 21.71 -11.43
C GLN A 191 2.12 20.90 -11.44
N SER A 192 3.13 21.29 -10.65
CA SER A 192 4.36 20.51 -10.55
C SER A 192 4.14 19.14 -9.92
N GLY A 193 3.35 19.06 -8.84
CA GLY A 193 2.98 17.79 -8.24
C GLY A 193 2.22 16.88 -9.19
N MET A 194 1.27 17.46 -9.95
CA MET A 194 0.49 16.75 -10.96
C MET A 194 1.36 16.25 -12.11
N ASN A 195 2.33 17.03 -12.57
CA ASN A 195 3.23 16.63 -13.66
C ASN A 195 4.08 15.42 -13.26
N VAL A 196 4.70 15.45 -12.07
CA VAL A 196 5.50 14.30 -11.57
C VAL A 196 4.61 13.11 -11.25
N GLY A 197 3.45 13.34 -10.63
CA GLY A 197 2.53 12.27 -10.29
C GLY A 197 1.93 11.54 -11.50
N LYS A 198 1.78 12.21 -12.65
CA LYS A 198 1.32 11.56 -13.90
C LYS A 198 2.29 10.50 -14.41
N ASP A 199 3.59 10.76 -14.29
CA ASP A 199 4.62 9.79 -14.70
C ASP A 199 4.68 8.62 -13.70
N MET A 200 4.53 8.93 -12.40
CA MET A 200 4.55 7.94 -11.34
C MET A 200 3.33 7.02 -11.34
N MET A 201 2.11 7.52 -11.60
CA MET A 201 0.92 6.67 -11.53
C MET A 201 0.96 5.54 -12.56
N GLY A 202 1.50 5.79 -13.76
CA GLY A 202 1.58 4.77 -14.81
C GLY A 202 2.56 3.66 -14.45
N THR A 203 3.74 4.01 -13.95
CA THR A 203 4.76 3.04 -13.54
C THR A 203 4.28 2.20 -12.35
N MET A 204 3.68 2.83 -11.35
CA MET A 204 3.20 2.14 -10.14
C MET A 204 1.96 1.28 -10.39
N ALA A 205 1.04 1.71 -11.25
CA ALA A 205 -0.09 0.89 -11.67
C ALA A 205 0.39 -0.38 -12.41
N ASN A 206 1.36 -0.23 -13.33
CA ASN A 206 1.94 -1.37 -14.03
C ASN A 206 2.61 -2.35 -13.06
N THR A 207 3.42 -1.86 -12.11
CA THR A 207 4.02 -2.70 -11.07
C THR A 207 2.98 -3.47 -10.27
N LEU A 208 1.88 -2.82 -9.89
CA LEU A 208 0.83 -3.45 -9.10
C LEU A 208 0.08 -4.54 -9.89
N ILE A 209 -0.28 -4.25 -11.15
CA ILE A 209 -0.93 -5.22 -12.04
C ILE A 209 -0.02 -6.43 -12.27
N LEU A 210 1.26 -6.19 -12.56
CA LEU A 210 2.24 -7.27 -12.75
C LEU A 210 2.48 -8.08 -11.48
N ALA A 211 2.44 -7.45 -10.31
CA ALA A 211 2.59 -8.16 -9.03
C ALA A 211 1.43 -9.13 -8.78
N PHE A 212 0.18 -8.73 -9.07
CA PHE A 212 -0.98 -9.62 -8.96
C PHE A 212 -0.97 -10.72 -10.03
N ALA A 213 -0.75 -10.35 -11.30
CA ALA A 213 -0.63 -11.33 -12.39
C ALA A 213 0.50 -12.35 -12.14
N GLY A 214 1.63 -11.90 -11.61
CA GLY A 214 2.75 -12.77 -11.23
C GLY A 214 2.45 -13.66 -10.03
N GLY A 215 1.71 -13.16 -9.04
CA GLY A 215 1.24 -13.94 -7.89
C GLY A 215 0.28 -15.07 -8.29
N SER A 216 -0.48 -14.85 -9.35
CA SER A 216 -1.51 -15.78 -9.86
C SER A 216 -1.07 -16.53 -11.11
N LEU A 217 0.24 -16.53 -11.41
CA LEU A 217 0.78 -17.10 -12.65
C LEU A 217 0.46 -18.58 -12.83
N SER A 218 0.44 -19.36 -11.75
CA SER A 218 0.10 -20.80 -11.81
C SER A 218 -1.35 -21.03 -12.20
N GLU A 219 -2.26 -20.18 -11.75
CA GLU A 219 -3.69 -20.24 -12.10
C GLU A 219 -3.89 -19.78 -13.55
N LEU A 220 -3.23 -18.69 -13.95
CA LEU A 220 -3.22 -18.22 -15.35
C LEU A 220 -2.68 -19.28 -16.32
N LEU A 221 -1.64 -20.02 -15.94
CA LEU A 221 -1.08 -21.09 -16.75
C LEU A 221 -2.04 -22.28 -16.85
N LEU A 222 -2.74 -22.62 -15.76
CA LEU A 222 -3.71 -23.70 -15.74
C LEU A 222 -4.91 -23.39 -16.64
N ASP A 223 -5.42 -22.17 -16.56
CA ASP A 223 -6.49 -21.67 -17.42
C ASP A 223 -6.08 -21.69 -18.90
N TYR A 224 -4.83 -21.30 -19.20
CA TYR A 224 -4.26 -21.39 -20.54
C TYR A 224 -4.13 -22.85 -21.02
N ALA A 225 -3.66 -23.76 -20.17
CA ALA A 225 -3.49 -25.17 -20.51
C ALA A 225 -4.82 -25.90 -20.75
N TYR A 226 -5.89 -25.48 -20.08
CA TYR A 226 -7.24 -26.02 -20.29
C TYR A 226 -7.96 -25.46 -21.53
N ASP A 227 -7.34 -24.53 -22.26
CA ASP A 227 -7.90 -23.88 -23.45
C ASP A 227 -9.33 -23.35 -23.21
N LEU A 228 -9.54 -22.73 -22.04
CA LEU A 228 -10.85 -22.24 -21.65
C LEU A 228 -11.31 -21.12 -22.61
N PRO A 229 -12.58 -21.11 -23.04
CA PRO A 229 -13.12 -20.01 -23.82
C PRO A 229 -12.96 -18.68 -23.08
N TYR A 230 -12.62 -17.60 -23.79
CA TYR A 230 -12.44 -16.26 -23.19
C TYR A 230 -13.59 -15.84 -22.27
N VAL A 231 -14.83 -16.17 -22.65
CA VAL A 231 -16.03 -15.86 -21.85
C VAL A 231 -16.00 -16.58 -20.50
N GLN A 232 -15.54 -17.83 -20.45
CA GLN A 232 -15.43 -18.57 -19.19
C GLN A 232 -14.29 -18.03 -18.33
N LEU A 233 -13.16 -17.68 -18.96
CA LEU A 233 -12.00 -17.10 -18.29
C LEU A 233 -12.34 -15.79 -17.58
N ILE A 234 -12.94 -14.83 -18.29
CA ILE A 234 -13.22 -13.49 -17.74
C ILE A 234 -14.32 -13.52 -16.66
N ASN A 235 -15.19 -14.53 -16.68
CA ASN A 235 -16.24 -14.73 -15.67
C ASN A 235 -15.77 -15.62 -14.50
N SER A 236 -14.52 -16.10 -14.50
CA SER A 236 -13.95 -16.84 -13.38
C SER A 236 -13.73 -15.92 -12.19
N TYR A 237 -14.07 -16.39 -10.98
CA TYR A 237 -13.83 -15.64 -9.75
C TYR A 237 -12.35 -15.36 -9.53
N THR A 238 -11.46 -16.28 -9.91
CA THR A 238 -10.01 -16.10 -9.81
C THR A 238 -9.56 -14.88 -10.61
N ILE A 239 -9.82 -14.87 -11.91
CA ILE A 239 -9.47 -13.75 -12.80
C ILE A 239 -10.17 -12.47 -12.37
N GLY A 240 -11.46 -12.56 -12.03
CA GLY A 240 -12.24 -11.41 -11.57
C GLY A 240 -11.67 -10.76 -10.31
N ILE A 241 -11.20 -11.56 -9.35
CA ILE A 241 -10.54 -11.09 -8.13
C ILE A 241 -9.22 -10.41 -8.49
N GLU A 242 -8.36 -11.02 -9.29
CA GLU A 242 -7.06 -10.46 -9.65
C GLU A 242 -7.18 -9.13 -10.41
N VAL A 243 -8.12 -9.06 -11.37
CA VAL A 243 -8.46 -7.82 -12.08
C VAL A 243 -9.00 -6.78 -11.11
N MET A 244 -9.90 -7.16 -10.19
CA MET A 244 -10.42 -6.26 -9.18
C MET A 244 -9.30 -5.68 -8.30
N GLN A 245 -8.36 -6.51 -7.84
CA GLN A 245 -7.22 -6.07 -7.02
C GLN A 245 -6.34 -5.08 -7.79
N GLY A 246 -5.97 -5.41 -9.03
CA GLY A 246 -5.13 -4.56 -9.89
C GLY A 246 -5.79 -3.23 -10.22
N VAL A 247 -7.06 -3.26 -10.63
CA VAL A 247 -7.82 -2.06 -11.03
C VAL A 247 -8.12 -1.17 -9.82
N ALA A 248 -8.65 -1.73 -8.73
CA ALA A 248 -9.00 -0.95 -7.54
C ALA A 248 -7.76 -0.35 -6.86
N GLY A 249 -6.66 -1.11 -6.79
CA GLY A 249 -5.37 -0.60 -6.31
C GLY A 249 -4.85 0.55 -7.18
N SER A 250 -4.90 0.39 -8.50
CA SER A 250 -4.48 1.43 -9.45
C SER A 250 -5.35 2.69 -9.38
N ILE A 251 -6.66 2.56 -9.19
CA ILE A 251 -7.56 3.71 -9.02
C ILE A 251 -7.20 4.52 -7.78
N GLY A 252 -6.84 3.87 -6.66
CA GLY A 252 -6.36 4.58 -5.48
C GLY A 252 -5.06 5.32 -5.74
N ILE A 253 -4.11 4.74 -6.48
CA ILE A 253 -2.88 5.43 -6.90
C ILE A 253 -3.20 6.67 -7.73
N ILE A 254 -4.04 6.51 -8.76
CA ILE A 254 -4.43 7.59 -9.68
C ILE A 254 -5.07 8.75 -8.91
N LEU A 255 -5.96 8.46 -7.95
CA LEU A 255 -6.63 9.48 -7.15
C LEU A 255 -5.75 10.05 -6.02
N THR A 256 -4.72 9.32 -5.58
CA THR A 256 -3.74 9.84 -4.62
C THR A 256 -2.94 11.00 -5.20
N VAL A 257 -2.60 10.94 -6.49
CA VAL A 257 -1.82 11.97 -7.19
C VAL A 257 -2.43 13.39 -7.04
N PRO A 258 -3.70 13.65 -7.45
CA PRO A 258 -4.32 14.95 -7.25
C PRO A 258 -4.48 15.29 -5.78
N LEU A 259 -4.85 14.33 -4.92
CA LEU A 259 -5.07 14.59 -3.49
C LEU A 259 -3.81 15.08 -2.78
N VAL A 260 -2.70 14.37 -2.94
CA VAL A 260 -1.40 14.74 -2.36
C VAL A 260 -0.92 16.06 -2.95
N SER A 261 -1.11 16.28 -4.24
CA SER A 261 -0.75 17.55 -4.89
C SER A 261 -1.55 18.71 -4.30
N ILE A 262 -2.86 18.56 -4.07
CA ILE A 262 -3.70 19.57 -3.43
C ILE A 262 -3.23 19.83 -1.99
N PHE A 263 -3.13 18.78 -1.17
CA PHE A 263 -2.75 18.90 0.24
C PHE A 263 -1.37 19.53 0.42
N SER A 264 -0.39 19.07 -0.37
CA SER A 264 0.98 19.60 -0.33
C SER A 264 0.98 21.07 -0.73
N SER A 265 0.38 21.41 -1.86
CA SER A 265 0.35 22.79 -2.33
C SER A 265 -0.35 23.70 -1.34
N LEU A 266 -1.48 23.30 -0.74
CA LEU A 266 -2.20 24.12 0.25
C LEU A 266 -1.37 24.36 1.51
N LEU A 267 -0.62 23.36 1.99
CA LEU A 267 0.21 23.48 3.19
C LEU A 267 1.47 24.36 2.97
N TYR A 268 1.99 24.37 1.75
CA TYR A 268 3.18 25.15 1.38
C TYR A 268 2.87 26.52 0.78
N ALA A 269 1.65 26.75 0.28
CA ALA A 269 1.26 28.05 -0.25
C ALA A 269 1.38 29.15 0.82
N LYS A 270 2.26 30.12 0.58
CA LYS A 270 2.25 31.40 1.29
C LYS A 270 1.22 32.32 0.64
N VAL A 271 0.47 33.05 1.46
CA VAL A 271 -0.26 34.25 1.00
C VAL A 271 0.79 35.23 0.50
N VAL A 272 0.92 35.36 -0.82
CA VAL A 272 1.73 36.43 -1.42
C VAL A 272 1.01 37.73 -1.10
N VAL A 273 1.36 38.37 0.02
CA VAL A 273 1.03 39.78 0.23
C VAL A 273 1.85 40.54 -0.79
N ARG A 274 1.21 40.88 -1.91
CA ARG A 274 1.73 41.78 -2.92
C ARG A 274 1.98 43.13 -2.22
N ARG A 275 3.18 43.34 -1.68
CA ARG A 275 3.64 44.69 -1.34
C ARG A 275 3.86 45.39 -2.66
N GLU A 276 2.81 46.02 -3.16
CA GLU A 276 2.95 47.06 -4.18
C GLU A 276 3.95 48.09 -3.64
N ARG A 277 4.93 48.40 -4.49
CA ARG A 277 5.93 49.44 -4.25
C ARG A 277 5.18 50.70 -3.85
N LEU A 278 5.31 51.13 -2.59
CA LEU A 278 5.14 52.54 -2.26
C LEU A 278 6.31 53.23 -2.95
N SER A 279 6.06 53.70 -4.17
CA SER A 279 6.86 54.73 -4.82
C SER A 279 7.01 55.88 -3.83
N GLU A 280 8.25 56.19 -3.50
CA GLU A 280 8.65 57.37 -2.74
C GLU A 280 7.93 58.61 -3.31
N PRO A 281 7.42 59.52 -2.47
CA PRO A 281 7.01 60.82 -2.96
C PRO A 281 8.26 61.55 -3.44
N GLU A 282 8.35 61.80 -4.75
CA GLU A 282 9.20 62.84 -5.31
C GLU A 282 8.89 64.14 -4.59
N ASN A 283 9.78 64.53 -3.68
CA ASN A 283 9.68 65.77 -2.94
C ASN A 283 11.01 66.49 -3.04
N VAL A 284 11.25 67.12 -4.19
CA VAL A 284 12.12 68.30 -4.28
C VAL A 284 11.53 69.25 -5.33
N ILE A 285 10.67 70.17 -4.87
CA ILE A 285 10.48 71.47 -5.50
C ILE A 285 11.16 72.49 -4.58
N HIS A 286 12.04 73.28 -5.20
CA HIS A 286 12.69 74.55 -4.80
C HIS A 286 14.21 74.49 -4.68
#